data_AF-A0A4D4J4H0-F1
#
_entry.id   AF-A0A4D4J4H0-F1
#
_cell.length_a   1.000
_cell.length_b   1.000
_cell.length_c   1.000
_cell.angle_alpha   90.00
_cell.angle_beta   90.00
_cell.angle_gamma   90.00
#
_symmetry.space_group_name_H-M   'P 1'
#
loop_
_entity.id
_entity.type
_entity.pdbx_description
1 polymer ?
#
loop_
_entity_poly.entity_id
_entity_poly.type
_entity_poly.pdbx_seq_one_letter_code
_entity_poly.pdbx_strand_id
1 'polypeptide(L)' 'MAKHRLEERRGFPWFGRRRRDDLLERALRACDGCGERVHVWADACRHCGTELELLAG' A
#
# COMPACT_ATOMS: atom_id res chain seq x y z
N MET A 1 37.05 41.69 15.56
CA MET A 1 37.03 40.34 14.95
C MET A 1 35.87 39.56 15.57
N ALA A 2 34.72 39.54 14.91
CA ALA A 2 33.51 38.87 15.39
C ALA A 2 33.52 37.41 14.93
N LYS A 3 33.42 36.46 15.86
CA LYS A 3 33.18 35.05 15.54
C LYS A 3 32.08 34.56 16.47
N HIS A 4 30.84 34.85 16.08
CA HIS A 4 29.64 34.35 16.73
C HIS A 4 29.51 32.85 16.40
N ARG A 5 29.61 32.01 17.42
CA ARG A 5 29.48 30.55 17.33
C ARG A 5 28.00 30.21 17.29
N LEU A 6 27.48 29.84 16.12
CA LEU A 6 26.12 29.32 16.00
C LEU A 6 26.14 27.82 16.26
N GLU A 7 25.59 27.43 17.41
CA GLU A 7 25.14 26.05 17.67
C GLU A 7 24.02 25.70 16.69
N GLU A 8 24.29 24.79 15.75
CA GLU A 8 23.27 24.27 14.84
C GLU A 8 22.36 23.29 15.57
N ARG A 9 21.19 23.83 15.92
CA ARG A 9 20.07 23.17 16.56
C ARG A 9 19.46 22.14 15.62
N ARG A 10 19.41 20.89 16.08
CA ARG A 10 18.31 19.90 15.94
C ARG A 10 17.59 19.85 14.59
N GLY A 11 17.94 18.80 13.84
CA GLY A 11 17.16 18.02 12.87
C GLY A 11 15.81 18.57 12.42
N PHE A 12 15.71 18.83 11.12
CA PHE A 12 14.49 19.21 10.43
C PHE A 12 13.95 18.00 9.63
N PRO A 13 12.93 17.27 10.12
CA PRO A 13 12.41 16.08 9.43
C PRO A 13 11.39 16.51 8.37
N TRP A 14 11.81 17.30 7.38
CA TRP A 14 10.92 17.74 6.28
C TRP A 14 10.65 16.66 5.24
N PHE A 15 11.41 15.57 5.24
CA PHE A 15 11.13 14.40 4.43
C PHE A 15 10.25 13.43 5.22
N GLY A 16 8.98 13.82 5.38
CA GLY A 16 7.95 12.92 5.87
C GLY A 16 8.00 11.61 5.10
N ARG A 17 8.04 10.49 5.82
CA ARG A 17 8.11 9.14 5.24
C ARG A 17 6.95 8.98 4.25
N ARG A 18 7.23 8.99 2.95
CA ARG A 18 6.24 8.57 1.94
C ARG A 18 5.86 7.14 2.30
N ARG A 19 4.64 6.94 2.80
CA ARG A 19 4.03 5.60 2.78
C ARG A 19 3.97 5.20 1.32
N ARG A 20 4.57 4.07 0.99
CA ARG A 20 4.46 3.49 -0.34
C ARG A 20 2.97 3.26 -0.58
N ASP A 21 2.48 3.79 -1.70
CA ASP A 21 1.07 3.69 -2.02
C ASP A 21 0.83 2.31 -2.62
N ASP A 22 0.37 1.38 -1.78
CA ASP A 22 0.14 -0.02 -2.14
C ASP A 22 -1.34 -0.25 -2.53
N LEU A 23 -1.94 0.68 -3.29
CA LEU A 23 -3.32 0.62 -3.79
C LEU A 23 -3.66 -0.75 -4.42
N LEU A 24 -2.78 -1.25 -5.29
CA LEU A 24 -2.98 -2.53 -5.97
C LEU A 24 -3.03 -3.70 -5.00
N GLU A 25 -2.12 -3.73 -4.02
CA GLU A 25 -2.05 -4.83 -3.04
C GLU A 25 -3.30 -4.88 -2.16
N ARG A 26 -3.92 -3.72 -1.87
CA ARG A 26 -5.20 -3.65 -1.14
C ARG A 26 -6.40 -4.02 -1.99
N ALA A 27 -6.30 -3.88 -3.30
CA ALA A 27 -7.34 -4.26 -4.25
C ALA A 27 -7.30 -5.75 -4.61
N LEU A 28 -6.38 -6.53 -4.01
CA LEU A 28 -6.29 -7.96 -4.18
C LEU A 28 -6.81 -8.68 -2.93
N ARG A 29 -7.57 -9.76 -3.14
CA ARG A 29 -8.01 -10.70 -2.11
C ARG A 29 -7.60 -12.12 -2.47
N ALA A 30 -7.56 -13.02 -1.50
CA ALA A 30 -7.37 -14.45 -1.77
C ALA A 30 -8.67 -15.04 -2.33
N CYS A 31 -8.55 -15.91 -3.32
CA CYS A 31 -9.66 -16.73 -3.82
C CYS A 31 -10.01 -17.82 -2.80
N ASP A 32 -11.30 -17.97 -2.45
CA ASP A 32 -11.77 -19.01 -1.52
C ASP A 32 -11.59 -20.44 -2.05
N GLY A 33 -11.48 -20.62 -3.38
CA GLY A 33 -11.31 -21.93 -4.01
C GLY A 33 -9.86 -22.43 -4.08
N CYS A 34 -8.90 -21.56 -4.39
CA CYS A 34 -7.51 -21.98 -4.65
C CYS A 34 -6.44 -21.14 -3.95
N GLY A 35 -6.81 -20.07 -3.22
CA GLY A 35 -5.88 -19.21 -2.50
C GLY A 35 -5.11 -18.20 -3.38
N GLU A 36 -5.31 -18.20 -4.70
CA GLU A 36 -4.65 -17.25 -5.61
C GLU A 36 -5.11 -15.81 -5.35
N ARG A 37 -4.23 -14.83 -5.56
CA ARG A 37 -4.59 -13.41 -5.41
C ARG A 37 -5.39 -12.92 -6.61
N VAL A 38 -6.62 -12.53 -6.36
CA VAL A 38 -7.58 -12.04 -7.37
C VAL A 38 -8.03 -10.63 -7.04
N HIS A 39 -8.40 -9.86 -8.07
CA HIS A 39 -8.91 -8.50 -7.86
C HIS A 39 -10.24 -8.54 -7.11
N VAL A 40 -10.49 -7.60 -6.21
CA VAL A 40 -11.77 -7.49 -5.45
C VAL A 40 -13.00 -7.26 -6.34
N TRP A 41 -12.79 -6.88 -7.60
CA TRP A 41 -13.83 -6.66 -8.61
C TRP A 41 -13.88 -7.76 -9.66
N ALA A 42 -13.10 -8.83 -9.51
CA ALA A 42 -13.19 -9.98 -10.41
C ALA A 42 -14.48 -10.77 -10.10
N ASP A 43 -15.24 -11.11 -11.14
CA ASP A 43 -16.43 -11.97 -11.07
C ASP A 43 -16.06 -13.46 -10.93
N ALA A 44 -14.90 -13.87 -11.43
CA ALA A 44 -14.40 -15.23 -11.31
C ALA A 44 -12.87 -15.29 -11.17
N CYS A 45 -12.38 -16.35 -10.52
CA CYS A 45 -10.96 -16.61 -10.40
C CYS A 45 -10.39 -17.12 -11.73
N ARG A 46 -9.40 -16.42 -12.30
CA ARG A 46 -8.71 -16.84 -13.54
C ARG A 46 -7.88 -18.12 -13.39
N HIS A 47 -7.55 -18.53 -12.17
CA HIS A 47 -6.74 -19.71 -11.91
C HIS A 47 -7.58 -20.99 -11.80
N CYS A 48 -8.65 -20.98 -11.00
CA CYS A 48 -9.48 -22.16 -10.74
C CYS A 48 -10.91 -22.07 -11.27
N GLY A 49 -11.36 -20.91 -11.74
CA GLY A 49 -12.71 -20.69 -12.25
C GLY A 49 -13.80 -20.52 -11.19
N THR A 50 -13.45 -20.45 -9.89
CA THR A 50 -14.43 -20.21 -8.82
C THR A 50 -15.10 -18.85 -9.00
N GLU A 51 -16.43 -18.82 -8.94
CA GLU A 51 -17.21 -17.58 -8.95
C GLU A 51 -16.99 -16.80 -7.65
N LEU A 52 -16.82 -15.50 -7.78
CA LEU A 52 -16.35 -14.61 -6.72
C LEU A 52 -17.43 -13.59 -6.39
N GLU A 53 -17.93 -13.57 -5.15
CA GLU A 53 -18.92 -12.55 -4.74
C GLU A 53 -18.28 -11.17 -4.72
N LEU A 54 -18.83 -10.23 -5.49
CA LEU A 54 -18.36 -8.85 -5.54
C LEU A 54 -18.66 -8.14 -4.22
N LEU A 55 -17.61 -7.67 -3.54
CA LEU A 55 -17.74 -6.81 -2.37
C LEU A 55 -18.00 -5.38 -2.85
N ALA A 56 -19.27 -5.06 -3.11
CA ALA A 56 -19.71 -3.68 -3.32
C ALA A 56 -19.68 -2.97 -1.95
N GLY A 57 -18.67 -2.13 -1.73
CA GLY A 57 -18.52 -1.25 -0.57
C GLY A 57 -18.98 0.17 -0.86
#